data_AF-A0A317JEW0-F1
#
_entry.id   AF-A0A317JEW0-F1
#
_cell.length_a   1.000
_cell.length_b   1.000
_cell.length_c   1.000
_cell.angle_alpha   90.00
_cell.angle_beta   90.00
_cell.angle_gamma   90.00
#
_symmetry.space_group_name_H-M   'P 1'
#
loop_
_entity.id
_entity.type
_entity.pdbx_description
1 polymer ?
#
loop_
_entity_poly.entity_id
_entity_poly.type
_entity_poly.pdbx_seq_one_letter_code
_entity_poly.pdbx_strand_id
1 'polypeptide(L)'
;MSCLTVIRQSSHPQPTSKCTRAIGPLANAIYTFLPFFLTKARGLRKHDFISAVSDEVHTVNSNDNGYRDPDRPVEFRLFSLRFQVLFAGHTESTLTKFHSRELLTAALTIVPTNGIIFQGHCATCFDWKYPTELKDDSSAKVPKAQPSKAPKAQTLKAQTWKAPKAQTWEALRAGDLVDVVAPGWACKAELIEPARQLLQSWGLRVRIPEGLLEPWTFFANSDEKRGRFLHQALHARDSKAVWCLRAASGTHRVLPLIFSRAKPKRPPKLVIGFSDITALHAALIRHWAWPSLHGPMLDRLAQHNLSLDIVEKLRSVVFGESFELKFDGLKPQNLKARRASLIRGSILGGNLTVFENLIGTRYMPKTQGRILFFEDVGERGYRLDRSFVHLAQAGLFVGVRAIVIGQLTGGDEPVEPGEIGNEKGKKNLVDVAVQNLAEMVKIPVFRGLPVGHGELQWPLPLGTEAVIEANYARGDLAAHATLRVRTGGKRGRQGTKSVCGGAEGTDLASSASPQSHG
;
A
#
# COMPACT_ATOMS: atom_id res chain seq x y z
N MET A 1 -2.91 -31.44 3.78
CA MET A 1 -1.91 -32.25 4.50
C MET A 1 -0.93 -31.34 5.22
N SER A 2 -1.01 -31.32 6.55
CA SER A 2 0.13 -31.09 7.45
C SER A 2 0.00 -32.18 8.52
N CYS A 3 0.83 -33.21 8.37
CA CYS A 3 0.99 -34.34 9.27
C CYS A 3 1.81 -33.86 10.49
N LEU A 4 1.45 -34.19 11.73
CA LEU A 4 1.99 -35.28 12.57
C LEU A 4 1.45 -35.01 13.99
N THR A 5 1.30 -35.92 14.95
CA THR A 5 1.32 -37.37 15.09
C THR A 5 0.71 -37.62 16.46
N VAL A 6 -0.19 -38.60 16.56
CA VAL A 6 -0.78 -39.05 17.81
C VAL A 6 0.26 -39.90 18.56
N ILE A 7 0.58 -39.54 19.80
CA ILE A 7 1.10 -40.49 20.78
C ILE A 7 -0.04 -40.82 21.73
N ARG A 8 -0.55 -42.06 21.63
CA ARG A 8 -1.41 -42.68 22.65
C ARG A 8 -0.57 -42.90 23.89
N GLN A 9 -1.00 -42.38 25.03
CA GLN A 9 -0.68 -43.00 26.32
C GLN A 9 -1.98 -43.29 27.07
N SER A 10 -2.02 -44.51 27.57
CA SER A 10 -3.09 -45.23 28.22
C SER A 10 -3.61 -44.56 29.49
N SER A 11 -4.90 -44.77 29.71
CA SER A 11 -5.63 -44.66 30.98
C SER A 11 -4.80 -45.08 32.20
N HIS A 12 -4.42 -44.11 33.05
CA HIS A 12 -4.58 -44.13 34.52
C HIS A 12 -3.99 -42.85 35.17
N PRO A 13 -4.54 -42.40 36.32
CA PRO A 13 -4.22 -41.11 36.93
C PRO A 13 -3.08 -41.23 37.95
N GLN A 14 -2.00 -40.46 37.79
CA GLN A 14 -1.03 -40.17 38.85
C GLN A 14 -0.52 -38.72 38.69
N PRO A 15 -0.54 -37.88 39.76
CA PRO A 15 -0.10 -36.49 39.69
C PRO A 15 1.43 -36.43 39.85
N THR A 16 2.15 -35.87 38.87
CA THR A 16 3.59 -35.60 39.03
C THR A 16 3.94 -34.16 38.64
N SER A 17 4.10 -33.32 39.68
CA SER A 17 5.20 -32.37 39.98
C SER A 17 6.02 -31.64 38.88
N LYS A 18 5.62 -31.62 37.60
CA LYS A 18 6.40 -30.98 36.52
C LYS A 18 6.02 -29.52 36.23
N CYS A 19 4.85 -29.03 36.65
CA CYS A 19 4.47 -27.61 36.42
C CYS A 19 5.21 -26.62 37.33
N THR A 20 5.67 -27.05 38.50
CA THR A 20 6.32 -26.15 39.49
C THR A 20 7.78 -25.82 39.17
N ARG A 21 8.45 -26.55 38.26
CA ARG A 21 9.86 -26.28 37.89
C ARG A 21 10.05 -25.23 36.79
N ALA A 22 8.99 -24.81 36.10
CA ALA A 22 9.08 -23.82 35.00
C ALA A 22 8.84 -22.36 35.46
N ILE A 23 8.33 -22.14 36.67
CA ILE A 23 7.95 -20.80 37.17
C ILE A 23 9.17 -20.03 37.70
N GLY A 24 10.13 -20.71 38.35
CA GLY A 24 11.35 -20.10 38.90
C GLY A 24 12.22 -19.36 37.88
N PRO A 25 12.53 -19.94 36.70
CA PRO A 25 13.33 -19.27 35.68
C PRO A 25 12.64 -18.07 35.04
N LEU A 26 11.30 -18.11 34.89
CA LEU A 26 10.52 -17.04 34.26
C LEU A 26 10.33 -15.83 35.20
N ALA A 27 10.09 -16.09 36.50
CA ALA A 27 10.05 -15.05 37.53
C ALA A 27 11.42 -14.36 37.67
N ASN A 28 12.53 -15.11 37.62
CA ASN A 28 13.87 -14.55 37.62
C ASN A 28 14.19 -13.72 36.38
N ALA A 29 13.71 -14.12 35.18
CA ALA A 29 13.90 -13.32 33.97
C ALA A 29 13.16 -11.98 34.05
N ILE A 30 11.91 -11.96 34.53
CA ILE A 30 11.13 -10.73 34.70
C ILE A 30 11.77 -9.82 35.77
N TYR A 31 12.22 -10.40 36.89
CA TYR A 31 12.96 -9.69 37.95
C TYR A 31 14.25 -9.04 37.45
N THR A 32 14.94 -9.69 36.51
CA THR A 32 16.24 -9.22 35.98
C THR A 32 16.08 -8.10 34.94
N PHE A 33 15.06 -8.16 34.08
CA PHE A 33 14.95 -7.24 32.95
C PHE A 33 14.03 -6.03 33.19
N LEU A 34 13.04 -6.12 34.07
CA LEU A 34 12.08 -5.02 34.29
C LEU A 34 12.73 -3.72 34.83
N PRO A 35 13.67 -3.76 35.80
CA PRO A 35 14.38 -2.56 36.25
C PRO A 35 15.25 -1.96 35.13
N PHE A 36 15.78 -2.78 34.22
CA PHE A 36 16.63 -2.36 33.11
C PHE A 36 15.86 -1.56 32.05
N PHE A 37 14.60 -1.93 31.79
CA PHE A 37 13.74 -1.18 30.87
C PHE A 37 13.27 0.16 31.47
N LEU A 38 12.98 0.20 32.76
CA LEU A 38 12.45 1.39 33.44
C LEU A 38 13.53 2.44 33.75
N THR A 39 14.74 2.01 34.12
CA THR A 39 15.91 2.91 34.28
C THR A 39 16.28 3.62 32.97
N LYS A 40 16.19 2.92 31.84
CA LYS A 40 16.51 3.46 30.50
C LYS A 40 15.44 4.38 29.92
N ALA A 41 14.18 4.23 30.35
CA ALA A 41 13.07 5.03 29.86
C ALA A 41 12.88 6.36 30.60
N ARG A 42 13.27 6.46 31.89
CA ARG A 42 12.89 7.60 32.75
C ARG A 42 13.90 8.05 33.82
N GLY A 43 15.14 7.55 33.81
CA GLY A 43 16.23 8.10 34.64
C GLY A 43 16.20 7.72 36.14
N LEU A 44 15.45 6.68 36.52
CA LEU A 44 15.41 6.15 37.89
C LEU A 44 16.64 5.27 38.20
N ARG A 45 16.99 5.08 39.48
CA ARG A 45 18.12 4.24 39.91
C ARG A 45 17.63 2.91 40.47
N LYS A 46 18.49 1.88 40.40
CA LYS A 46 18.13 0.48 40.73
C LYS A 46 17.71 0.29 42.21
N HIS A 47 18.08 1.20 43.10
CA HIS A 47 17.82 1.13 44.54
C HIS A 47 16.44 1.67 44.93
N ASP A 48 15.68 2.25 44.00
CA ASP A 48 14.37 2.86 44.24
C ASP A 48 13.22 1.82 44.26
N PHE A 49 13.53 0.52 44.24
CA PHE A 49 12.56 -0.58 44.14
C PHE A 49 12.58 -1.46 45.41
N ILE A 50 11.42 -1.63 46.06
CA ILE A 50 11.16 -2.63 47.11
C ILE A 50 9.96 -3.49 46.65
N SER A 51 10.07 -4.82 46.64
CA SER A 51 8.99 -5.73 46.21
C SER A 51 8.37 -6.51 47.36
N ALA A 52 7.04 -6.62 47.38
CA ALA A 52 6.30 -7.65 48.11
C ALA A 52 5.55 -8.53 47.10
N VAL A 53 5.54 -9.85 47.32
CA VAL A 53 4.79 -10.85 46.53
C VAL A 53 3.67 -11.39 47.41
N SER A 54 2.42 -11.36 46.94
CA SER A 54 1.30 -12.04 47.59
C SER A 54 0.66 -13.02 46.62
N ASP A 55 0.48 -14.27 47.06
CA ASP A 55 -0.21 -15.32 46.33
C ASP A 55 -1.71 -15.30 46.66
N GLU A 56 -2.58 -15.02 45.69
CA GLU A 56 -4.02 -15.24 45.81
C GLU A 56 -4.50 -16.21 44.71
N VAL A 57 -5.29 -17.20 45.11
CA VAL A 57 -5.83 -18.27 44.25
C VAL A 57 -7.33 -18.05 44.11
N HIS A 58 -7.82 -17.96 42.86
CA HIS A 58 -9.26 -17.91 42.58
C HIS A 58 -9.70 -19.07 41.68
N THR A 59 -10.82 -19.68 42.04
CA THR A 59 -11.47 -20.77 41.30
C THR A 59 -12.70 -20.22 40.59
N VAL A 60 -12.82 -20.43 39.28
CA VAL A 60 -14.00 -20.00 38.49
C VAL A 60 -14.67 -21.23 37.89
N ASN A 61 -15.95 -21.43 38.21
CA ASN A 61 -16.81 -22.41 37.54
C ASN A 61 -17.60 -21.71 36.44
N SER A 62 -17.38 -22.08 35.18
CA SER A 62 -18.15 -21.55 34.05
C SER A 62 -19.19 -22.56 33.57
N ASN A 63 -20.42 -22.42 34.04
CA ASN A 63 -21.60 -22.93 33.33
C ASN A 63 -22.19 -21.76 32.55
N ASP A 64 -21.63 -21.45 31.37
CA ASP A 64 -22.31 -20.65 30.34
C ASP A 64 -21.50 -20.70 29.05
N ASN A 65 -21.85 -21.67 28.20
CA ASN A 65 -21.84 -21.64 26.73
C ASN A 65 -21.95 -23.08 26.23
N GLY A 66 -23.14 -23.43 25.73
CA GLY A 66 -23.52 -24.76 25.32
C GLY A 66 -22.61 -25.35 24.24
N TYR A 67 -21.63 -26.14 24.65
CA TYR A 67 -21.07 -27.28 23.92
C TYR A 67 -20.02 -27.93 24.84
N ARG A 68 -20.36 -29.03 25.54
CA ARG A 68 -19.41 -30.12 25.94
C ARG A 68 -20.07 -31.19 26.82
N ASP A 69 -19.50 -32.38 26.68
CA ASP A 69 -19.75 -33.66 27.35
C ASP A 69 -19.86 -33.55 28.89
N PRO A 70 -20.95 -34.03 29.53
CA PRO A 70 -21.19 -33.92 30.98
C PRO A 70 -20.19 -34.66 31.88
N ASP A 71 -19.41 -35.61 31.35
CA ASP A 71 -18.59 -36.53 32.16
C ASP A 71 -17.12 -36.11 32.30
N ARG A 72 -16.74 -34.89 31.87
CA ARG A 72 -15.35 -34.38 31.99
C ARG A 72 -15.28 -32.88 32.31
N PRO A 73 -15.24 -32.48 33.60
CA PRO A 73 -14.91 -31.11 33.98
C PRO A 73 -13.44 -30.80 33.67
N VAL A 74 -13.17 -29.65 33.06
CA VAL A 74 -11.82 -29.12 32.87
C VAL A 74 -11.57 -28.05 33.94
N GLU A 75 -10.62 -28.32 34.84
CA GLU A 75 -10.23 -27.39 35.92
C GLU A 75 -9.23 -26.35 35.37
N PHE A 76 -9.57 -25.06 35.43
CA PHE A 76 -8.65 -23.96 35.10
C PHE A 76 -8.13 -23.32 36.39
N ARG A 77 -6.80 -23.18 36.52
CA ARG A 77 -6.16 -22.41 37.61
C ARG A 77 -5.59 -21.10 37.08
N LEU A 78 -6.05 -19.97 37.61
CA LEU A 78 -5.49 -18.64 37.36
C LEU A 78 -4.45 -18.30 38.42
N PHE A 79 -3.32 -17.74 38.00
CA PHE A 79 -2.27 -17.18 38.87
C PHE A 79 -2.21 -15.66 38.65
N SER A 80 -2.29 -14.87 39.71
CA SER A 80 -2.14 -13.41 39.67
C SER A 80 -0.89 -12.99 40.43
N LEU A 81 0.07 -12.35 39.74
CA LEU A 81 1.25 -11.73 40.36
C LEU A 81 0.99 -10.22 40.51
N ARG A 82 1.02 -9.70 41.74
CA ARG A 82 0.96 -8.26 42.01
C ARG A 82 2.35 -7.71 42.35
N PHE A 83 2.68 -6.54 41.82
CA PHE A 83 3.89 -5.79 42.17
C PHE A 83 3.48 -4.43 42.75
N GLN A 84 4.03 -4.06 43.91
CA GLN A 84 3.95 -2.70 44.45
C GLN A 84 5.31 -2.01 44.31
N VAL A 85 5.30 -0.73 43.92
CA VAL A 85 6.50 0.12 43.88
C VAL A 85 6.31 1.24 44.91
N LEU A 86 7.13 1.23 45.96
CA LEU A 86 7.15 2.28 47.00
C LEU A 86 8.36 3.18 46.79
N PHE A 87 8.14 4.49 46.72
CA PHE A 87 9.20 5.50 46.60
C PHE A 87 9.79 5.80 47.98
N ALA A 88 11.08 5.52 48.19
CA ALA A 88 11.78 5.89 49.41
C ALA A 88 12.57 7.20 49.21
N GLY A 89 12.21 8.25 49.95
CA GLY A 89 13.12 9.33 50.32
C GLY A 89 13.40 10.43 49.29
N HIS A 90 12.41 11.27 48.98
CA HIS A 90 12.65 12.62 48.44
C HIS A 90 11.83 13.66 49.22
N THR A 91 12.50 14.74 49.61
CA THR A 91 11.96 15.88 50.37
C THR A 91 10.91 16.65 49.57
N GLU A 92 9.92 17.22 50.28
CA GLU A 92 8.67 17.80 49.77
C GLU A 92 8.79 18.88 48.68
N SER A 93 9.97 19.43 48.39
CA SER A 93 10.11 20.55 47.43
C SER A 93 10.16 20.14 45.95
N THR A 94 10.23 18.84 45.63
CA THR A 94 10.27 18.36 44.22
C THR A 94 8.92 17.82 43.73
N LEU A 95 7.90 17.77 44.60
CA LEU A 95 6.63 17.07 44.33
C LEU A 95 5.43 17.98 43.99
N THR A 96 5.63 19.28 43.80
CA THR A 96 4.55 20.22 43.40
C THR A 96 4.20 20.21 41.90
N LYS A 97 4.87 19.39 41.07
CA LYS A 97 4.50 19.21 39.65
C LYS A 97 3.77 17.90 39.32
N PHE A 98 3.46 17.08 40.33
CA PHE A 98 2.79 15.79 40.13
C PHE A 98 1.39 15.81 40.75
N HIS A 99 0.41 16.36 40.03
CA HIS A 99 -1.01 16.17 40.34
C HIS A 99 -1.57 15.01 39.51
N SER A 100 -1.45 13.79 40.05
CA SER A 100 -2.41 12.68 40.00
C SER A 100 -1.72 11.37 40.38
N ARG A 101 -2.16 10.73 41.47
CA ARG A 101 -1.71 9.39 41.89
C ARG A 101 -2.19 8.36 40.85
N GLU A 102 -1.30 7.88 39.99
CA GLU A 102 -1.56 6.70 39.14
C GLU A 102 -0.66 5.53 39.59
N LEU A 103 -1.29 4.54 40.22
CA LEU A 103 -0.70 3.23 40.51
C LEU A 103 -0.69 2.41 39.21
N LEU A 104 0.48 2.11 38.67
CA LEU A 104 0.64 1.16 37.56
C LEU A 104 0.44 -0.27 38.11
N THR A 105 -0.70 -0.89 37.78
CA THR A 105 -0.94 -2.31 38.05
C THR A 105 -0.84 -3.07 36.73
N ALA A 106 0.11 -3.99 36.61
CA ALA A 106 0.22 -4.89 35.46
C ALA A 106 -0.27 -6.29 35.87
N ALA A 107 -1.33 -6.80 35.24
CA ALA A 107 -1.78 -8.17 35.41
C ALA A 107 -1.33 -9.02 34.22
N LEU A 108 -0.61 -10.12 34.47
CA LEU A 108 -0.16 -11.06 33.46
C LEU A 108 -1.12 -12.27 33.44
N THR A 109 -1.87 -12.47 32.36
CA THR A 109 -2.75 -13.65 32.22
C THR A 109 -2.07 -14.69 31.34
N ILE A 110 -1.82 -15.90 31.87
CA ILE A 110 -1.23 -17.02 31.13
C ILE A 110 -2.34 -18.01 30.80
N VAL A 111 -2.66 -18.18 29.52
CA VAL A 111 -3.62 -19.18 29.03
C VAL A 111 -2.82 -20.32 28.36
N PRO A 112 -3.00 -21.60 28.75
CA PRO A 112 -2.27 -22.70 28.13
C PRO A 112 -2.98 -23.15 26.85
N THR A 113 -2.80 -22.40 25.77
CA THR A 113 -2.86 -22.94 24.39
C THR A 113 -1.74 -22.28 23.59
N ASN A 114 -1.13 -23.02 22.66
CA ASN A 114 0.10 -22.66 21.94
C ASN A 114 0.12 -21.22 21.40
N GLY A 115 0.75 -20.31 22.12
CA GLY A 115 1.02 -18.93 21.70
C GLY A 115 1.10 -17.95 22.87
N ILE A 116 2.19 -17.19 22.95
CA ILE A 116 2.29 -16.03 23.86
C ILE A 116 1.45 -14.91 23.25
N ILE A 117 0.31 -14.58 23.86
CA ILE A 117 -0.48 -13.39 23.50
C ILE A 117 -0.04 -12.25 24.42
N PHE A 118 0.60 -11.22 23.86
CA PHE A 118 0.68 -9.92 24.52
C PHE A 118 -0.66 -9.19 24.33
N GLN A 119 -1.55 -9.29 25.32
CA GLN A 119 -2.69 -8.38 25.43
C GLN A 119 -2.31 -7.21 26.33
N GLY A 120 -1.88 -6.10 25.71
CA GLY A 120 -1.89 -4.82 26.39
C GLY A 120 -3.32 -4.29 26.44
N HIS A 121 -4.01 -4.45 27.56
CA HIS A 121 -5.22 -3.68 27.83
C HIS A 121 -4.79 -2.29 28.31
N CYS A 122 -5.05 -1.27 27.50
CA CYS A 122 -5.21 0.09 28.01
C CYS A 122 -6.65 0.18 28.53
N ALA A 123 -6.85 -0.09 29.81
CA ALA A 123 -8.09 0.25 30.48
C ALA A 123 -8.06 1.74 30.83
N THR A 124 -8.55 2.58 29.93
CA THR A 124 -9.21 3.83 30.31
C THR A 124 -10.69 3.67 30.02
N CYS A 125 -11.35 2.84 30.84
CA CYS A 125 -12.79 2.92 31.00
C CYS A 125 -13.08 4.18 31.81
N PHE A 126 -13.60 5.22 31.16
CA PHE A 126 -14.37 6.23 31.87
C PHE A 126 -15.64 5.55 32.38
N ASP A 127 -15.78 5.48 33.71
CA ASP A 127 -17.02 5.14 34.40
C ASP A 127 -18.08 6.21 34.05
N TRP A 128 -18.91 5.93 33.05
CA TRP A 128 -20.18 6.62 32.90
C TRP A 128 -21.18 5.94 33.84
N LYS A 129 -21.26 6.40 35.09
CA LYS A 129 -22.37 6.05 35.96
C LYS A 129 -23.65 6.68 35.38
N TYR A 130 -24.62 5.85 35.01
CA TYR A 130 -26.00 6.31 34.89
C TYR A 130 -26.43 6.83 36.28
N PRO A 131 -26.90 8.08 36.43
CA PRO A 131 -27.62 8.47 37.62
C PRO A 131 -29.00 7.83 37.54
N THR A 132 -29.22 6.79 38.34
CA THR A 132 -30.55 6.46 38.83
C THR A 132 -30.99 7.58 39.77
N GLU A 133 -32.24 8.03 39.60
CA GLU A 133 -32.95 9.10 40.32
C GLU A 133 -32.92 10.48 39.64
N LEU A 134 -33.94 10.69 38.80
CA LEU A 134 -34.48 12.00 38.46
C LEU A 134 -35.04 12.64 39.74
N LYS A 135 -34.34 13.65 40.28
CA LYS A 135 -34.97 14.64 41.15
C LYS A 135 -35.39 15.83 40.30
N ASP A 136 -36.68 16.10 40.36
CA ASP A 136 -37.36 17.23 39.74
C ASP A 136 -36.93 18.52 40.46
N ASP A 137 -36.09 19.33 39.81
CA ASP A 137 -35.77 20.69 40.27
C ASP A 137 -36.14 21.69 39.16
N SER A 138 -37.40 22.10 39.21
CA SER A 138 -38.07 22.99 38.27
C SER A 138 -37.73 24.47 38.50
N SER A 139 -36.45 24.80 38.77
CA SER A 139 -36.06 26.20 39.05
C SER A 139 -34.75 26.71 38.45
N ALA A 140 -33.98 25.91 37.70
CA ALA A 140 -32.73 26.38 37.08
C ALA A 140 -32.95 27.06 35.72
N LYS A 141 -32.83 28.40 35.66
CA LYS A 141 -32.82 29.18 34.42
C LYS A 141 -31.63 28.79 33.52
N VAL A 142 -31.90 28.09 32.43
CA VAL A 142 -30.93 27.80 31.37
C VAL A 142 -30.50 29.10 30.67
N PRO A 143 -29.19 29.42 30.56
CA PRO A 143 -28.75 30.55 29.76
C PRO A 143 -29.07 30.30 28.28
N LYS A 144 -29.78 31.24 27.64
CA LYS A 144 -30.08 31.18 26.19
C LYS A 144 -28.78 31.07 25.41
N ALA A 145 -28.50 29.88 24.88
CA ALA A 145 -27.46 29.68 23.89
C ALA A 145 -27.79 30.54 22.66
N GLN A 146 -26.92 31.49 22.32
CA GLN A 146 -26.99 32.14 21.02
C GLN A 146 -26.80 31.09 19.94
N PRO A 147 -27.61 31.08 18.87
CA PRO A 147 -27.46 30.12 17.80
C PRO A 147 -26.10 30.31 17.15
N SER A 148 -25.22 29.32 17.32
CA SER A 148 -23.98 29.27 16.54
C SER A 148 -24.38 29.21 15.07
N LYS A 149 -24.02 30.24 14.30
CA LYS A 149 -24.25 30.25 12.86
C LYS A 149 -23.67 28.97 12.27
N ALA A 150 -24.53 28.13 11.71
CA ALA A 150 -24.10 27.00 10.89
C ALA A 150 -23.04 27.51 9.89
N PRO A 151 -21.93 26.79 9.68
CA PRO A 151 -20.95 27.20 8.69
C PRO A 151 -21.70 27.35 7.36
N LYS A 152 -21.73 28.58 6.84
CA LYS A 152 -22.31 28.85 5.52
C LYS A 152 -21.69 27.86 4.57
N ALA A 153 -22.50 27.09 3.85
CA ALA A 153 -22.05 26.28 2.73
C ALA A 153 -21.25 27.22 1.82
N GLN A 154 -19.93 27.16 1.94
CA GLN A 154 -19.06 27.86 1.01
C GLN A 154 -19.30 27.15 -0.31
N THR A 155 -20.01 27.81 -1.20
CA THR A 155 -20.00 27.47 -2.62
C THR A 155 -18.53 27.48 -3.01
N LEU A 156 -17.92 26.31 -3.03
CA LEU A 156 -16.57 26.10 -3.55
C LEU A 156 -16.64 26.57 -4.99
N LYS A 157 -16.26 27.84 -5.23
CA LYS A 157 -15.99 28.35 -6.56
C LYS A 157 -15.11 27.31 -7.20
N ALA A 158 -15.52 26.78 -8.35
CA ALA A 158 -14.74 25.80 -9.10
C ALA A 158 -13.38 26.42 -9.39
N GLN A 159 -12.41 26.22 -8.48
CA GLN A 159 -11.04 26.59 -8.69
C GLN A 159 -10.63 25.76 -9.90
N THR A 160 -10.36 26.44 -11.01
CA THR A 160 -9.76 25.83 -12.17
C THR A 160 -8.45 25.22 -11.73
N TRP A 161 -8.44 23.92 -11.45
CA TRP A 161 -7.24 23.14 -11.23
C TRP A 161 -6.34 23.32 -12.45
N LYS A 162 -5.28 24.12 -12.32
CA LYS A 162 -4.18 24.13 -13.28
C LYS A 162 -3.29 22.96 -12.91
N ALA A 163 -3.27 21.94 -13.78
CA ALA A 163 -2.34 20.84 -13.60
C ALA A 163 -0.91 21.41 -13.47
N PRO A 164 -0.11 20.99 -12.47
CA PRO A 164 1.29 21.33 -12.42
C PRO A 164 1.93 20.97 -13.77
N LYS A 165 2.86 21.81 -14.27
CA LYS A 165 3.62 21.48 -15.48
C LYS A 165 4.34 20.16 -15.23
N ALA A 166 3.81 19.07 -15.80
CA ALA A 166 4.32 17.73 -15.54
C ALA A 166 5.79 17.68 -15.95
N GLN A 167 6.65 17.26 -15.02
CA GLN A 167 8.02 16.96 -15.38
C GLN A 167 8.04 15.75 -16.31
N THR A 168 9.16 15.51 -16.98
CA THR A 168 9.35 14.39 -17.90
C THR A 168 10.68 13.73 -17.59
N TRP A 169 10.78 12.42 -17.75
CA TRP A 169 12.05 11.70 -17.78
C TRP A 169 12.66 11.76 -19.20
N GLU A 170 13.94 11.42 -19.29
CA GLU A 170 14.62 11.23 -20.57
C GLU A 170 14.47 9.76 -21.01
N ALA A 171 14.16 9.54 -22.29
CA ALA A 171 14.17 8.19 -22.86
C ALA A 171 15.58 7.59 -22.82
N LEU A 172 15.68 6.28 -22.56
CA LEU A 172 16.96 5.57 -22.56
C LEU A 172 17.49 5.38 -23.97
N ARG A 173 18.81 5.15 -24.06
CA ARG A 173 19.55 4.76 -25.25
C ARG A 173 20.52 3.63 -24.92
N ALA A 174 21.00 2.93 -25.94
CA ALA A 174 22.09 1.98 -25.75
C ALA A 174 23.30 2.68 -25.07
N GLY A 175 23.91 2.00 -24.11
CA GLY A 175 24.99 2.52 -23.27
C GLY A 175 24.52 3.27 -22.01
N ASP A 176 23.24 3.65 -21.89
CA ASP A 176 22.74 4.30 -20.67
C ASP A 176 22.78 3.34 -19.47
N LEU A 177 23.05 3.92 -18.30
CA LEU A 177 23.11 3.17 -17.04
C LEU A 177 21.74 3.14 -16.33
N VAL A 178 21.35 1.93 -15.91
CA VAL A 178 20.17 1.66 -15.07
C VAL A 178 20.62 1.20 -13.69
N ASP A 179 20.06 1.83 -12.66
CA ASP A 179 20.21 1.38 -11.27
C ASP A 179 19.11 0.37 -10.91
N VAL A 180 19.51 -0.78 -10.38
CA VAL A 180 18.58 -1.79 -9.86
C VAL A 180 18.46 -1.66 -8.35
N VAL A 181 17.21 -1.66 -7.85
CA VAL A 181 16.91 -1.53 -6.42
C VAL A 181 15.85 -2.51 -5.98
N ALA A 182 15.83 -2.90 -4.70
CA ALA A 182 14.82 -3.79 -4.12
C ALA A 182 14.21 -3.13 -2.87
N PRO A 183 13.30 -2.16 -3.04
CA PRO A 183 12.79 -1.37 -1.92
C PRO A 183 11.71 -2.10 -1.12
N GLY A 184 11.26 -3.29 -1.53
CA GLY A 184 10.28 -4.12 -0.83
C GLY A 184 10.83 -5.49 -0.44
N TRP A 185 10.16 -6.54 -0.91
CA TRP A 185 10.44 -7.95 -0.61
C TRP A 185 11.64 -8.50 -1.39
N ALA A 186 12.24 -9.58 -0.88
CA ALA A 186 13.35 -10.28 -1.52
C ALA A 186 12.87 -11.20 -2.65
N CYS A 187 13.50 -11.20 -3.83
CA CYS A 187 13.37 -12.32 -4.76
C CYS A 187 14.43 -13.38 -4.46
N LYS A 188 14.39 -14.51 -5.18
CA LYS A 188 15.50 -15.46 -5.16
C LYS A 188 16.75 -14.79 -5.74
N ALA A 189 17.90 -14.99 -5.11
CA ALA A 189 19.17 -14.38 -5.53
C ALA A 189 19.60 -14.81 -6.94
N GLU A 190 19.25 -16.03 -7.35
CA GLU A 190 19.48 -16.57 -8.70
C GLU A 190 18.87 -15.73 -9.83
N LEU A 191 17.88 -14.87 -9.53
CA LEU A 191 17.25 -13.99 -10.52
C LEU A 191 18.01 -12.68 -10.78
N ILE A 192 19.04 -12.35 -9.98
CA ILE A 192 19.81 -11.12 -10.15
C ILE A 192 20.56 -11.12 -11.49
N GLU A 193 21.24 -12.23 -11.81
CA GLU A 193 22.07 -12.30 -13.01
C GLU A 193 21.24 -12.38 -14.30
N PRO A 194 20.15 -13.17 -14.40
CA PRO A 194 19.23 -13.10 -15.52
C PRO A 194 18.60 -11.71 -15.71
N ALA A 195 18.27 -11.00 -14.63
CA ALA A 195 17.79 -9.61 -14.70
C ALA A 195 18.85 -8.65 -15.28
N ARG A 196 20.13 -8.84 -14.91
CA ARG A 196 21.25 -8.08 -15.48
C ARG A 196 21.39 -8.36 -16.97
N GLN A 197 21.43 -9.64 -17.35
CA GLN A 197 21.61 -10.09 -18.73
C GLN A 197 20.48 -9.60 -19.63
N LEU A 198 19.23 -9.59 -19.14
CA LEU A 198 18.10 -9.03 -19.87
C LEU A 198 18.31 -7.55 -20.21
N LEU A 199 18.70 -6.72 -19.23
CA LEU A 199 18.93 -5.30 -19.50
C LEU A 199 20.17 -5.07 -20.39
N GLN A 200 21.20 -5.91 -20.26
CA GLN A 200 22.37 -5.88 -21.14
C GLN A 200 22.02 -6.28 -22.58
N SER A 201 21.13 -7.24 -22.79
CA SER A 201 20.65 -7.60 -24.13
C SER A 201 19.83 -6.47 -24.77
N TRP A 202 19.33 -5.53 -23.96
CA TRP A 202 18.72 -4.29 -24.43
C TRP A 202 19.74 -3.18 -24.74
N GLY A 203 21.04 -3.48 -24.63
CA GLY A 203 22.13 -2.55 -24.84
C GLY A 203 22.38 -1.61 -23.65
N LEU A 204 21.81 -1.87 -22.47
CA LEU A 204 21.94 -1.02 -21.30
C LEU A 204 23.09 -1.46 -20.38
N ARG A 205 23.69 -0.50 -19.68
CA ARG A 205 24.59 -0.79 -18.55
C ARG A 205 23.76 -0.95 -17.29
N VAL A 206 24.18 -1.84 -16.39
CA VAL A 206 23.40 -2.18 -15.18
C VAL A 206 24.26 -2.05 -13.93
N ARG A 207 23.83 -1.23 -12.98
CA ARG A 207 24.41 -1.17 -11.63
C ARG A 207 23.45 -1.82 -10.64
N ILE A 208 23.92 -2.93 -10.05
CA ILE A 208 23.25 -3.64 -8.97
C ILE A 208 24.15 -3.51 -7.75
N PRO A 209 23.69 -2.91 -6.64
CA PRO A 209 24.51 -2.78 -5.44
C PRO A 209 24.93 -4.15 -4.89
N GLU A 210 26.16 -4.23 -4.38
CA GLU A 210 26.60 -5.38 -3.59
C GLU A 210 25.72 -5.52 -2.33
N GLY A 211 25.36 -6.75 -1.98
CA GLY A 211 24.44 -7.02 -0.87
C GLY A 211 23.04 -6.44 -1.10
N LEU A 212 22.58 -6.31 -2.36
CA LEU A 212 21.21 -5.87 -2.66
C LEU A 212 20.17 -6.75 -1.95
N LEU A 213 20.40 -8.06 -1.97
CA LEU A 213 19.60 -9.08 -1.28
C LEU A 213 20.42 -9.71 -0.17
N GLU A 214 19.87 -9.75 1.04
CA GLU A 214 20.46 -10.40 2.21
C GLU A 214 19.40 -11.27 2.91
N PRO A 215 19.80 -12.30 3.69
CA PRO A 215 18.87 -13.05 4.52
C PRO A 215 18.13 -12.11 5.50
N TRP A 216 16.84 -11.89 5.25
CA TRP A 216 15.97 -11.08 6.10
C TRP A 216 14.54 -11.64 6.04
N THR A 217 13.79 -11.53 7.14
CA THR A 217 12.53 -12.25 7.32
C THR A 217 11.49 -11.97 6.24
N PHE A 218 11.29 -10.69 5.90
CA PHE A 218 10.25 -10.26 4.97
C PHE A 218 10.78 -9.44 3.79
N PHE A 219 11.97 -8.86 3.87
CA PHE A 219 12.38 -7.82 2.93
C PHE A 219 13.66 -8.18 2.21
N ALA A 220 13.97 -7.49 1.12
CA ALA A 220 15.26 -7.66 0.43
C ALA A 220 16.46 -7.36 1.33
N ASN A 221 16.27 -6.50 2.33
CA ASN A 221 17.29 -6.11 3.30
C ASN A 221 16.67 -5.32 4.46
N SER A 222 17.49 -4.87 5.41
CA SER A 222 17.08 -3.88 6.42
C SER A 222 16.51 -2.60 5.76
N ASP A 223 15.66 -1.88 6.49
CA ASP A 223 15.05 -0.63 6.01
C ASP A 223 16.14 0.39 5.63
N GLU A 224 17.22 0.48 6.40
CA GLU A 224 18.35 1.39 6.19
C GLU A 224 19.11 1.05 4.91
N LYS A 225 19.42 -0.24 4.68
CA LYS A 225 20.12 -0.68 3.46
C LYS A 225 19.25 -0.46 2.22
N ARG A 226 17.98 -0.89 2.24
CA ARG A 226 17.03 -0.66 1.13
C ARG A 226 16.84 0.83 0.83
N GLY A 227 16.62 1.63 1.87
CA GLY A 227 16.48 3.08 1.76
C GLY A 227 17.74 3.77 1.22
N ARG A 228 18.93 3.34 1.66
CA ARG A 228 20.21 3.84 1.15
C ARG A 228 20.39 3.52 -0.34
N PHE A 229 20.15 2.28 -0.77
CA PHE A 229 20.26 1.90 -2.18
C PHE A 229 19.29 2.69 -3.06
N LEU A 230 18.02 2.80 -2.65
CA LEU A 230 17.02 3.58 -3.37
C LEU A 230 17.41 5.07 -3.41
N HIS A 231 17.86 5.63 -2.29
CA HIS A 231 18.32 7.01 -2.23
C HIS A 231 19.50 7.26 -3.19
N GLN A 232 20.52 6.41 -3.14
CA GLN A 232 21.69 6.50 -4.02
C GLN A 232 21.28 6.42 -5.48
N ALA A 233 20.45 5.45 -5.86
CA ALA A 233 19.93 5.31 -7.22
C ALA A 233 19.14 6.55 -7.66
N LEU A 234 18.24 7.07 -6.81
CA LEU A 234 17.47 8.28 -7.12
C LEU A 234 18.32 9.55 -7.22
N HIS A 235 19.52 9.59 -6.62
CA HIS A 235 20.42 10.75 -6.59
C HIS A 235 21.63 10.65 -7.53
N ALA A 236 22.01 9.46 -7.98
CA ALA A 236 23.17 9.24 -8.85
C ALA A 236 23.10 10.09 -10.13
N ARG A 237 24.21 10.64 -10.61
CA ARG A 237 24.19 11.56 -11.77
C ARG A 237 24.43 10.87 -13.11
N ASP A 238 24.98 9.66 -13.07
CA ASP A 238 25.45 8.86 -14.19
C ASP A 238 24.38 7.93 -14.77
N SER A 239 23.43 7.47 -13.96
CA SER A 239 22.30 6.67 -14.42
C SER A 239 21.11 7.51 -14.86
N LYS A 240 20.26 6.92 -15.70
CA LYS A 240 19.07 7.54 -16.29
C LYS A 240 17.76 6.92 -15.80
N ALA A 241 17.82 5.68 -15.32
CA ALA A 241 16.67 4.97 -14.78
C ALA A 241 16.97 4.28 -13.44
N VAL A 242 15.90 4.06 -12.67
CA VAL A 242 15.86 3.21 -11.48
C VAL A 242 14.80 2.14 -11.74
N TRP A 243 15.20 0.87 -11.75
CA TRP A 243 14.28 -0.24 -11.99
C TRP A 243 14.21 -1.14 -10.77
N CYS A 244 13.00 -1.32 -10.25
CA CYS A 244 12.79 -2.17 -9.09
C CYS A 244 12.94 -3.66 -9.50
N LEU A 245 13.71 -4.41 -8.71
CA LEU A 245 13.92 -5.84 -8.88
C LEU A 245 12.69 -6.64 -8.46
N ARG A 246 12.16 -6.37 -7.27
CA ARG A 246 11.01 -7.04 -6.66
C ARG A 246 10.18 -6.08 -5.78
N ALA A 247 8.88 -6.37 -5.70
CA ALA A 247 7.87 -5.60 -4.96
C ALA A 247 7.34 -6.40 -3.75
N ALA A 248 6.02 -6.59 -3.62
CA ALA A 248 5.28 -7.26 -2.54
C ALA A 248 5.02 -6.44 -1.26
N SER A 249 5.96 -6.27 -0.35
CA SER A 249 5.73 -5.43 0.84
C SER A 249 7.00 -4.78 1.34
N GLY A 250 6.86 -3.64 2.01
CA GLY A 250 7.94 -2.95 2.72
C GLY A 250 8.41 -1.66 2.08
N THR A 251 7.95 -1.29 0.88
CA THR A 251 8.34 -0.03 0.20
C THR A 251 7.91 1.20 1.00
N HIS A 252 6.73 1.15 1.64
CA HIS A 252 6.25 2.25 2.48
C HIS A 252 7.21 2.57 3.65
N ARG A 253 7.94 1.57 4.17
CA ARG A 253 8.88 1.73 5.30
C ARG A 253 10.12 2.54 4.94
N VAL A 254 10.53 2.54 3.67
CA VAL A 254 11.73 3.28 3.23
C VAL A 254 11.43 4.71 2.81
N LEU A 255 10.16 5.08 2.61
CA LEU A 255 9.79 6.44 2.18
C LEU A 255 10.33 7.55 3.12
N PRO A 256 10.33 7.40 4.46
CA PRO A 256 10.92 8.41 5.35
C PRO A 256 12.41 8.65 5.11
N LEU A 257 13.15 7.62 4.70
CA LEU A 257 14.59 7.73 4.42
C LEU A 257 14.88 8.46 3.10
N ILE A 258 13.91 8.47 2.18
CA ILE A 258 14.02 9.14 0.88
C ILE A 258 13.53 10.58 0.97
N PHE A 259 12.33 10.79 1.51
CA PHE A 259 11.62 12.07 1.46
C PHE A 259 11.86 12.96 2.68
N SER A 260 12.69 12.54 3.64
CA SER A 260 13.30 13.45 4.62
C SER A 260 14.43 14.30 4.03
N ARG A 261 14.88 13.98 2.81
CA ARG A 261 15.98 14.65 2.12
C ARG A 261 15.47 15.48 0.95
N ALA A 262 16.30 16.42 0.50
CA ALA A 262 15.98 17.28 -0.62
C ALA A 262 15.83 16.47 -1.92
N LYS A 263 14.92 16.92 -2.79
CA LYS A 263 14.79 16.37 -4.15
C LYS A 263 16.13 16.52 -4.91
N PRO A 264 16.54 15.52 -5.71
CA PRO A 264 17.64 15.66 -6.67
C PRO A 264 17.50 16.92 -7.55
N LYS A 265 18.55 17.74 -7.64
CA LYS A 265 18.59 18.97 -8.48
C LYS A 265 18.85 18.65 -9.97
N ARG A 266 18.00 17.82 -10.56
CA ARG A 266 18.09 17.41 -11.98
C ARG A 266 16.73 16.92 -12.50
N PRO A 267 16.57 16.72 -13.82
CA PRO A 267 15.36 16.12 -14.37
C PRO A 267 15.05 14.74 -13.75
N PRO A 268 13.77 14.36 -13.70
CA PRO A 268 13.34 13.03 -13.33
C PRO A 268 14.10 11.92 -14.05
N LYS A 269 14.49 10.88 -13.32
CA LYS A 269 14.82 9.58 -13.88
C LYS A 269 13.54 8.80 -14.16
N LEU A 270 13.62 7.88 -15.12
CA LEU A 270 12.59 6.87 -15.28
C LEU A 270 12.63 5.90 -14.09
N VAL A 271 11.58 5.87 -13.27
CA VAL A 271 11.43 4.93 -12.15
C VAL A 271 10.40 3.88 -12.52
N ILE A 272 10.77 2.59 -12.53
CA ILE A 272 9.93 1.49 -13.01
C ILE A 272 9.65 0.48 -11.88
N GLY A 273 8.38 0.11 -11.74
CA GLY A 273 7.92 -1.00 -10.91
C GLY A 273 6.40 -0.97 -10.74
N PHE A 274 5.80 -1.98 -10.10
CA PHE A 274 4.35 -2.01 -9.83
C PHE A 274 4.04 -2.68 -8.49
N SER A 275 2.76 -2.92 -8.16
CA SER A 275 2.36 -3.53 -6.89
C SER A 275 2.72 -2.63 -5.68
N ASP A 276 3.46 -3.13 -4.68
CA ASP A 276 3.99 -2.37 -3.53
C ASP A 276 4.78 -1.10 -3.90
N ILE A 277 5.35 -1.05 -5.12
CA ILE A 277 6.04 0.15 -5.63
C ILE A 277 5.06 1.32 -5.82
N THR A 278 3.75 1.08 -5.81
CA THR A 278 2.70 2.12 -5.76
C THR A 278 2.94 3.14 -4.65
N ALA A 279 3.44 2.70 -3.49
CA ALA A 279 3.81 3.59 -2.39
C ALA A 279 4.90 4.60 -2.80
N LEU A 280 5.92 4.14 -3.52
CA LEU A 280 6.98 4.99 -4.05
C LEU A 280 6.46 5.90 -5.17
N HIS A 281 5.66 5.38 -6.11
CA HIS A 281 5.06 6.17 -7.19
C HIS A 281 4.23 7.34 -6.67
N ALA A 282 3.34 7.06 -5.71
CA ALA A 282 2.51 8.06 -5.06
C ALA A 282 3.36 9.15 -4.38
N ALA A 283 4.40 8.73 -3.63
CA ALA A 283 5.28 9.66 -2.92
C ALA A 283 6.12 10.52 -3.87
N LEU A 284 6.69 9.95 -4.94
CA LEU A 284 7.43 10.66 -5.98
C LEU A 284 6.59 11.75 -6.64
N ILE A 285 5.35 11.42 -7.03
CA ILE A 285 4.43 12.38 -7.64
C ILE A 285 3.98 13.43 -6.62
N ARG A 286 3.71 13.04 -5.38
CA ARG A 286 3.18 13.93 -4.32
C ARG A 286 4.18 14.97 -3.86
N HIS A 287 5.43 14.56 -3.64
CA HIS A 287 6.46 15.40 -3.03
C HIS A 287 7.34 16.08 -4.07
N TRP A 288 7.61 15.40 -5.19
CA TRP A 288 8.59 15.87 -6.16
C TRP A 288 7.99 16.18 -7.53
N ALA A 289 6.68 15.98 -7.74
CA ALA A 289 6.05 16.03 -9.07
C ALA A 289 6.84 15.20 -10.11
N TRP A 290 7.40 14.09 -9.65
CA TRP A 290 8.30 13.23 -10.40
C TRP A 290 7.48 12.10 -11.02
N PRO A 291 7.28 12.09 -12.35
CA PRO A 291 6.52 11.05 -13.03
C PRO A 291 7.28 9.73 -13.02
N SER A 292 6.55 8.62 -13.03
CA SER A 292 7.13 7.27 -12.97
C SER A 292 6.39 6.32 -13.91
N LEU A 293 6.84 5.08 -13.98
CA LEU A 293 6.22 4.03 -14.80
C LEU A 293 5.74 2.90 -13.90
N HIS A 294 4.43 2.71 -13.86
CA HIS A 294 3.85 1.48 -13.36
C HIS A 294 4.09 0.39 -14.40
N GLY A 295 4.97 -0.57 -14.11
CA GLY A 295 5.33 -1.59 -15.08
C GLY A 295 6.04 -2.78 -14.47
N PRO A 296 6.30 -3.82 -15.28
CA PRO A 296 6.87 -5.09 -14.81
C PRO A 296 8.16 -4.94 -13.99
N MET A 297 8.27 -5.78 -12.96
CA MET A 297 9.46 -5.92 -12.13
C MET A 297 10.52 -6.76 -12.86
N LEU A 298 11.80 -6.52 -12.58
CA LEU A 298 12.88 -7.24 -13.28
C LEU A 298 12.87 -8.74 -12.98
N ASP A 299 12.49 -9.17 -11.78
CA ASP A 299 12.41 -10.60 -11.43
C ASP A 299 11.42 -11.35 -12.32
N ARG A 300 10.29 -10.71 -12.68
CA ARG A 300 9.26 -11.27 -13.56
C ARG A 300 9.76 -11.38 -14.99
N LEU A 301 10.42 -10.33 -15.48
CA LEU A 301 10.98 -10.30 -16.83
C LEU A 301 12.11 -11.33 -16.99
N ALA A 302 12.97 -11.46 -15.97
CA ALA A 302 14.05 -12.43 -15.89
C ALA A 302 13.57 -13.89 -15.96
N GLN A 303 12.36 -14.17 -15.48
CA GLN A 303 11.74 -15.49 -15.53
C GLN A 303 10.98 -15.75 -16.85
N HIS A 304 10.99 -14.81 -17.79
CA HIS A 304 10.20 -14.89 -19.03
C HIS A 304 8.70 -15.12 -18.78
N ASN A 305 8.18 -14.60 -17.66
CA ASN A 305 6.79 -14.75 -17.25
C ASN A 305 5.81 -13.81 -17.99
N LEU A 306 6.28 -13.11 -19.03
CA LEU A 306 5.49 -12.13 -19.78
C LEU A 306 5.63 -12.39 -21.28
N SER A 307 4.55 -12.17 -22.02
CA SER A 307 4.58 -12.29 -23.49
C SER A 307 5.47 -11.23 -24.13
N LEU A 308 5.97 -11.54 -25.32
CA LEU A 308 6.85 -10.64 -26.08
C LEU A 308 6.19 -9.28 -26.34
N ASP A 309 4.89 -9.25 -26.67
CA ASP A 309 4.13 -8.02 -26.90
C ASP A 309 4.19 -7.05 -25.70
N ILE A 310 4.13 -7.57 -24.47
CA ILE A 310 4.20 -6.76 -23.25
C ILE A 310 5.60 -6.19 -23.08
N VAL A 311 6.62 -7.03 -23.34
CA VAL A 311 8.02 -6.63 -23.29
C VAL A 311 8.33 -5.57 -24.33
N GLU A 312 7.82 -5.69 -25.56
CA GLU A 312 7.97 -4.71 -26.63
C GLU A 312 7.28 -3.39 -26.31
N LYS A 313 6.04 -3.43 -25.79
CA LYS A 313 5.34 -2.21 -25.32
C LYS A 313 6.15 -1.50 -24.24
N LEU A 314 6.66 -2.25 -23.25
CA LEU A 314 7.52 -1.72 -22.20
C LEU A 314 8.79 -1.08 -22.79
N ARG A 315 9.49 -1.78 -23.68
CA ARG A 315 10.67 -1.26 -24.39
C ARG A 315 10.37 0.04 -25.13
N SER A 316 9.25 0.11 -25.85
CA SER A 316 8.86 1.29 -26.63
C SER A 316 8.73 2.55 -25.76
N VAL A 317 8.30 2.40 -24.50
CA VAL A 317 8.20 3.50 -23.53
C VAL A 317 9.57 3.83 -22.94
N VAL A 318 10.35 2.80 -22.60
CA VAL A 318 11.69 2.94 -22.00
C VAL A 318 12.65 3.67 -22.95
N PHE A 319 12.65 3.31 -24.23
CA PHE A 319 13.51 3.91 -25.27
C PHE A 319 12.86 5.10 -26.01
N GLY A 320 11.65 5.51 -25.61
CA GLY A 320 10.97 6.68 -26.17
C GLY A 320 10.66 6.54 -27.67
N GLU A 321 10.28 5.33 -28.08
CA GLU A 321 9.71 5.02 -29.40
C GLU A 321 8.22 5.34 -29.43
N SER A 322 7.54 5.22 -28.27
CA SER A 322 6.17 5.66 -28.07
C SER A 322 6.10 6.90 -27.19
N PHE A 323 5.43 7.96 -27.68
CA PHE A 323 5.15 9.20 -26.94
C PHE A 323 3.76 9.20 -26.27
N GLU A 324 2.92 8.25 -26.64
CA GLU A 324 1.56 8.08 -26.13
C GLU A 324 1.18 6.60 -26.17
N LEU A 325 0.68 6.06 -25.06
CA LEU A 325 0.08 4.75 -25.02
C LEU A 325 -1.43 4.86 -25.19
N LYS A 326 -1.97 4.03 -26.09
CA LYS A 326 -3.39 3.92 -26.35
C LYS A 326 -3.93 2.62 -25.77
N PHE A 327 -4.99 2.73 -24.96
CA PHE A 327 -5.71 1.62 -24.35
C PHE A 327 -7.17 1.68 -24.83
N ASP A 328 -7.48 0.86 -25.82
CA ASP A 328 -8.81 0.74 -26.40
C ASP A 328 -9.71 -0.20 -25.59
N GLY A 329 -11.02 -0.11 -25.79
CA GLY A 329 -11.98 -1.08 -25.25
C GLY A 329 -12.43 -0.84 -23.80
N LEU A 330 -12.15 0.33 -23.21
CA LEU A 330 -12.62 0.62 -21.85
C LEU A 330 -14.14 0.64 -21.77
N LYS A 331 -14.70 -0.15 -20.86
CA LYS A 331 -16.14 -0.32 -20.67
C LYS A 331 -16.66 0.63 -19.60
N PRO A 332 -17.64 1.51 -19.89
CA PRO A 332 -18.23 2.40 -18.90
C PRO A 332 -19.06 1.61 -17.88
N GLN A 333 -18.87 1.89 -16.58
CA GLN A 333 -19.54 1.20 -15.47
C GLN A 333 -20.74 1.98 -14.90
N ASN A 334 -20.88 3.27 -15.23
CA ASN A 334 -22.01 4.09 -14.80
C ASN A 334 -22.47 5.10 -15.86
N LEU A 335 -23.61 5.77 -15.60
CA LEU A 335 -24.19 6.76 -16.52
C LEU A 335 -23.26 7.97 -16.76
N LYS A 336 -22.41 8.32 -15.79
CA LYS A 336 -21.44 9.41 -15.95
C LYS A 336 -20.38 9.08 -16.98
N ALA A 337 -19.87 7.84 -16.97
CA ALA A 337 -18.96 7.35 -17.99
C ALA A 337 -19.64 7.29 -19.37
N ARG A 338 -20.85 6.74 -19.48
CA ARG A 338 -21.61 6.64 -20.74
C ARG A 338 -21.99 7.98 -21.38
N ARG A 339 -22.00 9.07 -20.61
CA ARG A 339 -22.32 10.42 -21.10
C ARG A 339 -21.09 11.30 -21.30
N ALA A 340 -19.91 10.85 -20.87
CA ALA A 340 -18.69 11.60 -21.05
C ALA A 340 -18.17 11.39 -22.47
N SER A 341 -17.90 12.47 -23.20
CA SER A 341 -17.24 12.42 -24.51
C SER A 341 -15.72 12.57 -24.40
N LEU A 342 -15.27 13.44 -23.49
CA LEU A 342 -13.86 13.77 -23.31
C LEU A 342 -13.56 14.05 -21.83
N ILE A 343 -12.59 13.34 -21.27
CA ILE A 343 -12.10 13.53 -19.90
C ILE A 343 -10.59 13.74 -19.95
N ARG A 344 -10.10 14.84 -19.36
CA ARG A 344 -8.67 15.15 -19.27
C ARG A 344 -8.22 15.22 -17.82
N GLY A 345 -7.03 14.70 -17.53
CA GLY A 345 -6.41 14.78 -16.23
C GLY A 345 -4.97 14.28 -16.25
N SER A 346 -4.32 14.25 -15.09
CA SER A 346 -3.10 13.46 -14.92
C SER A 346 -3.44 12.11 -14.30
N ILE A 347 -2.84 11.03 -14.78
CA ILE A 347 -3.10 9.71 -14.24
C ILE A 347 -2.30 9.45 -12.96
N LEU A 348 -2.93 8.86 -11.96
CA LEU A 348 -2.32 8.47 -10.69
C LEU A 348 -2.99 7.19 -10.21
N GLY A 349 -2.24 6.28 -9.60
CA GLY A 349 -2.82 5.07 -9.05
C GLY A 349 -1.80 3.96 -8.90
N GLY A 350 -2.29 2.73 -9.00
CA GLY A 350 -1.51 1.51 -8.86
C GLY A 350 -2.31 0.47 -8.09
N ASN A 351 -1.62 -0.29 -7.25
CA ASN A 351 -2.23 -1.27 -6.37
C ASN A 351 -3.17 -0.60 -5.35
N LEU A 352 -4.44 -1.01 -5.32
CA LEU A 352 -5.50 -0.39 -4.51
C LEU A 352 -5.17 -0.46 -3.02
N THR A 353 -4.87 -1.65 -2.51
CA THR A 353 -4.55 -1.87 -1.08
C THR A 353 -3.34 -1.04 -0.64
N VAL A 354 -2.28 -1.01 -1.45
CA VAL A 354 -1.07 -0.20 -1.15
C VAL A 354 -1.38 1.29 -1.20
N PHE A 355 -2.21 1.74 -2.15
CA PHE A 355 -2.62 3.14 -2.26
C PHE A 355 -3.47 3.58 -1.06
N GLU A 356 -4.40 2.73 -0.62
CA GLU A 356 -5.23 2.93 0.58
C GLU A 356 -4.36 3.06 1.84
N ASN A 357 -3.34 2.23 1.99
CA ASN A 357 -2.43 2.25 3.15
C ASN A 357 -1.60 3.54 3.30
N LEU A 358 -1.64 4.47 2.33
CA LEU A 358 -0.99 5.77 2.43
C LEU A 358 -1.87 6.84 3.09
N ILE A 359 -3.17 6.59 3.26
CA ILE A 359 -4.13 7.53 3.84
C ILE A 359 -3.72 7.84 5.29
N GLY A 360 -3.84 9.11 5.69
CA GLY A 360 -3.41 9.58 7.01
C GLY A 360 -1.89 9.76 7.17
N THR A 361 -1.08 9.39 6.18
CA THR A 361 0.37 9.60 6.21
C THR A 361 0.79 10.85 5.44
N ARG A 362 2.04 11.29 5.64
CA ARG A 362 2.65 12.37 4.82
C ARG A 362 2.78 12.03 3.33
N TYR A 363 2.56 10.77 2.95
CA TYR A 363 2.64 10.27 1.57
C TYR A 363 1.25 10.16 0.91
N MET A 364 0.19 10.53 1.63
CA MET A 364 -1.18 10.52 1.12
C MET A 364 -1.27 11.22 -0.25
N PRO A 365 -1.78 10.53 -1.28
CA PRO A 365 -1.85 11.07 -2.64
C PRO A 365 -2.79 12.28 -2.73
N LYS A 366 -2.42 13.27 -3.56
CA LYS A 366 -3.33 14.36 -3.98
C LYS A 366 -4.11 13.91 -5.21
N THR A 367 -5.41 13.69 -5.12
CA THR A 367 -6.20 13.05 -6.19
C THR A 367 -7.03 14.02 -7.03
N GLN A 368 -7.26 15.24 -6.53
CA GLN A 368 -8.07 16.23 -7.24
C GLN A 368 -7.50 16.57 -8.63
N GLY A 369 -8.39 16.62 -9.62
CA GLY A 369 -8.05 16.88 -11.02
C GLY A 369 -7.41 15.70 -11.75
N ARG A 370 -7.31 14.53 -11.12
CA ARG A 370 -6.64 13.34 -11.67
C ARG A 370 -7.61 12.30 -12.21
N ILE A 371 -7.11 11.46 -13.10
CA ILE A 371 -7.73 10.18 -13.46
C ILE A 371 -7.08 9.13 -12.55
N LEU A 372 -7.88 8.46 -11.72
CA LEU A 372 -7.39 7.42 -10.84
C LEU A 372 -7.38 6.08 -11.55
N PHE A 373 -6.33 5.29 -11.31
CA PHE A 373 -6.19 3.93 -11.81
C PHE A 373 -6.04 2.97 -10.63
N PHE A 374 -6.79 1.87 -10.61
CA PHE A 374 -6.67 0.86 -9.55
C PHE A 374 -6.62 -0.55 -10.11
N GLU A 375 -5.68 -1.33 -9.58
CA GLU A 375 -5.50 -2.76 -9.81
C GLU A 375 -5.21 -3.44 -8.47
N ASP A 376 -5.42 -4.75 -8.35
CA ASP A 376 -5.08 -5.50 -7.14
C ASP A 376 -5.03 -7.01 -7.41
N VAL A 377 -4.50 -7.78 -6.45
CA VAL A 377 -4.34 -9.23 -6.55
C VAL A 377 -4.69 -9.94 -5.26
N GLY A 378 -5.49 -11.00 -5.37
CA GLY A 378 -5.85 -11.87 -4.24
C GLY A 378 -6.89 -11.28 -3.29
N GLU A 379 -7.38 -10.05 -3.53
CA GLU A 379 -8.37 -9.41 -2.69
C GLU A 379 -9.79 -9.88 -3.04
N ARG A 380 -10.48 -10.38 -2.02
CA ARG A 380 -11.90 -10.78 -2.09
C ARG A 380 -12.80 -9.57 -2.34
N GLY A 381 -13.99 -9.82 -2.90
CA GLY A 381 -14.89 -8.75 -3.32
C GLY A 381 -15.25 -7.78 -2.18
N TYR A 382 -15.57 -8.31 -1.00
CA TYR A 382 -15.89 -7.48 0.17
C TYR A 382 -14.71 -6.62 0.67
N ARG A 383 -13.46 -7.01 0.39
CA ARG A 383 -12.29 -6.22 0.76
C ARG A 383 -12.10 -5.07 -0.22
N LEU A 384 -12.25 -5.32 -1.52
CA LEU A 384 -12.22 -4.28 -2.54
C LEU A 384 -13.33 -3.24 -2.30
N ASP A 385 -14.56 -3.71 -2.04
CA ASP A 385 -15.70 -2.86 -1.71
C ASP A 385 -15.39 -1.95 -0.50
N ARG A 386 -14.88 -2.54 0.59
CA ARG A 386 -14.47 -1.79 1.78
C ARG A 386 -13.38 -0.75 1.46
N SER A 387 -12.37 -1.11 0.67
CA SER A 387 -11.32 -0.17 0.26
C SER A 387 -11.86 0.99 -0.58
N PHE A 388 -12.79 0.73 -1.50
CA PHE A 388 -13.45 1.79 -2.28
C PHE A 388 -14.30 2.71 -1.41
N VAL A 389 -15.07 2.16 -0.47
CA VAL A 389 -15.87 2.94 0.49
C VAL A 389 -14.95 3.80 1.36
N HIS A 390 -13.85 3.24 1.87
CA HIS A 390 -12.89 3.99 2.68
C HIS A 390 -12.25 5.13 1.90
N LEU A 391 -11.81 4.91 0.65
CA LEU A 391 -11.30 5.98 -0.21
C LEU A 391 -12.33 7.10 -0.44
N ALA A 392 -13.60 6.75 -0.63
CA ALA A 392 -14.68 7.72 -0.77
C ALA A 392 -14.88 8.53 0.51
N GLN A 393 -14.98 7.87 1.68
CA GLN A 393 -15.18 8.50 2.98
C GLN A 393 -13.99 9.36 3.43
N ALA A 394 -12.77 8.95 3.10
CA ALA A 394 -11.56 9.73 3.31
C ALA A 394 -11.41 10.92 2.33
N GLY A 395 -12.36 11.10 1.40
CA GLY A 395 -12.43 12.23 0.48
C GLY A 395 -11.52 12.13 -0.74
N LEU A 396 -10.92 10.96 -1.02
CA LEU A 396 -9.96 10.79 -2.12
C LEU A 396 -10.63 10.88 -3.49
N PHE A 397 -11.95 10.74 -3.59
CA PHE A 397 -12.69 10.90 -4.84
C PHE A 397 -13.17 12.34 -5.10
N VAL A 398 -12.98 13.26 -4.14
CA VAL A 398 -13.39 14.65 -4.31
C VAL A 398 -12.58 15.32 -5.42
N GLY A 399 -13.28 15.76 -6.46
CA GLY A 399 -12.68 16.44 -7.61
C GLY A 399 -11.85 15.53 -8.53
N VAL A 400 -11.92 14.21 -8.37
CA VAL A 400 -11.38 13.23 -9.33
C VAL A 400 -12.14 13.33 -10.65
N ARG A 401 -11.43 13.16 -11.77
CA ARG A 401 -11.98 13.29 -13.13
C ARG A 401 -12.59 12.00 -13.65
N ALA A 402 -11.99 10.86 -13.32
CA ALA A 402 -12.49 9.52 -13.62
C ALA A 402 -11.76 8.48 -12.77
N ILE A 403 -12.35 7.29 -12.62
CA ILE A 403 -11.69 6.09 -12.12
C ILE A 403 -11.62 5.07 -13.26
N VAL A 404 -10.47 4.43 -13.43
CA VAL A 404 -10.24 3.36 -14.40
C VAL A 404 -9.75 2.11 -13.66
N ILE A 405 -10.51 1.02 -13.75
CA ILE A 405 -10.20 -0.26 -13.12
C ILE A 405 -9.38 -1.12 -14.08
N GLY A 406 -8.21 -1.53 -13.60
CA GLY A 406 -7.31 -2.48 -14.23
C GLY A 406 -7.69 -3.94 -13.97
N GLN A 407 -6.66 -4.77 -13.93
CA GLN A 407 -6.79 -6.19 -13.61
C GLN A 407 -6.92 -6.36 -12.09
N LEU A 408 -8.11 -6.75 -11.64
CA LEU A 408 -8.39 -7.25 -10.29
C LEU A 408 -8.41 -8.77 -10.38
N THR A 409 -7.35 -9.44 -9.93
CA THR A 409 -7.16 -10.89 -10.16
C THR A 409 -7.23 -11.71 -8.88
N GLY A 410 -7.70 -12.96 -8.98
CA GLY A 410 -7.88 -13.83 -7.82
C GLY A 410 -9.04 -13.38 -6.92
N GLY A 411 -8.90 -13.59 -5.61
CA GLY A 411 -9.90 -13.14 -4.63
C GLY A 411 -11.14 -14.02 -4.58
N ASP A 412 -11.02 -15.31 -4.94
CA ASP A 412 -12.14 -16.25 -4.89
C ASP A 412 -12.69 -16.37 -3.46
N GLU A 413 -14.02 -16.37 -3.36
CA GLU A 413 -14.76 -16.61 -2.13
C GLU A 413 -14.85 -18.12 -1.86
N PRO A 414 -14.93 -18.53 -0.58
CA PRO A 414 -15.35 -19.87 -0.23
C PRO A 414 -16.71 -20.17 -0.87
N VAL A 415 -16.87 -21.38 -1.39
CA VAL A 415 -18.16 -21.88 -1.87
C VAL A 415 -18.69 -22.83 -0.80
N GLU A 416 -19.81 -22.45 -0.18
CA GLU A 416 -20.45 -23.26 0.85
C GLU A 416 -21.21 -24.44 0.23
N PRO A 417 -21.42 -25.55 0.96
CA PRO A 417 -22.22 -26.67 0.49
C PRO A 417 -23.63 -26.22 0.07
N GLY A 418 -23.98 -26.43 -1.20
CA GLY A 418 -25.27 -26.04 -1.78
C GLY A 418 -25.26 -24.68 -2.50
N GLU A 419 -24.18 -23.91 -2.44
CA GLU A 419 -24.03 -22.72 -3.30
C GLU A 419 -23.55 -23.09 -4.70
N ILE A 420 -24.15 -22.46 -5.73
CA ILE A 420 -23.69 -22.57 -7.11
C ILE A 420 -22.51 -21.61 -7.30
N GLY A 421 -21.30 -22.15 -7.38
CA GLY A 421 -20.12 -21.42 -7.88
C GLY A 421 -20.19 -21.18 -9.38
N ASN A 422 -19.19 -20.51 -9.95
CA ASN A 422 -18.99 -20.47 -11.40
C ASN A 422 -18.68 -21.88 -11.95
N GLU A 423 -18.48 -21.98 -13.27
CA GLU A 423 -18.17 -23.24 -13.99
C GLU A 423 -16.95 -24.01 -13.43
N LYS A 424 -16.12 -23.37 -12.59
CA LYS A 424 -14.96 -23.96 -11.92
C LYS A 424 -15.18 -24.20 -10.42
N GLY A 425 -16.42 -24.11 -9.94
CA GLY A 425 -16.78 -24.25 -8.53
C GLY A 425 -16.29 -23.09 -7.65
N LYS A 426 -16.15 -21.88 -8.20
CA LYS A 426 -15.63 -20.70 -7.49
C LYS A 426 -16.63 -19.56 -7.50
N LYS A 427 -16.81 -18.89 -6.38
CA LYS A 427 -17.59 -17.64 -6.28
C LYS A 427 -16.61 -16.48 -6.30
N ASN A 428 -16.87 -15.43 -7.08
CA ASN A 428 -15.99 -14.26 -7.11
C ASN A 428 -16.85 -12.99 -7.14
N LEU A 429 -16.67 -12.13 -6.13
CA LEU A 429 -17.48 -10.93 -5.91
C LEU A 429 -16.76 -9.64 -6.33
N VAL A 430 -15.64 -9.73 -7.04
CA VAL A 430 -14.89 -8.58 -7.54
C VAL A 430 -15.75 -7.70 -8.45
N ASP A 431 -16.55 -8.31 -9.33
CA ASP A 431 -17.43 -7.59 -10.24
C ASP A 431 -18.52 -6.81 -9.48
N VAL A 432 -19.05 -7.41 -8.42
CA VAL A 432 -20.02 -6.76 -7.52
C VAL A 432 -19.38 -5.55 -6.83
N ALA A 433 -18.14 -5.68 -6.33
CA ALA A 433 -17.43 -4.56 -5.70
C ALA A 433 -17.19 -3.39 -6.67
N VAL A 434 -16.87 -3.67 -7.94
CA VAL A 434 -16.73 -2.63 -8.98
C VAL A 434 -18.07 -1.98 -9.31
N GLN A 435 -19.14 -2.76 -9.37
CA GLN A 435 -20.50 -2.25 -9.58
C GLN A 435 -20.92 -1.32 -8.43
N ASN A 436 -20.71 -1.75 -7.18
CA ASN A 436 -20.99 -0.94 -5.98
C ASN A 436 -20.21 0.37 -6.01
N LEU A 437 -18.92 0.34 -6.35
CA LEU A 437 -18.12 1.56 -6.55
C LEU A 437 -18.77 2.48 -7.60
N ALA A 438 -19.15 1.93 -8.75
CA ALA A 438 -19.69 2.71 -9.86
C ALA A 438 -21.04 3.38 -9.54
N GLU A 439 -21.86 2.73 -8.72
CA GLU A 439 -23.13 3.25 -8.18
C GLU A 439 -22.92 4.29 -7.08
N MET A 440 -21.96 4.05 -6.18
CA MET A 440 -21.64 4.94 -5.06
C MET A 440 -21.14 6.31 -5.53
N VAL A 441 -20.31 6.35 -6.59
CA VAL A 441 -19.59 7.57 -6.96
C VAL A 441 -20.26 8.35 -8.10
N LYS A 442 -20.27 9.68 -8.00
CA LYS A 442 -20.82 10.59 -9.04
C LYS A 442 -19.80 11.00 -10.11
N ILE A 443 -18.74 10.22 -10.28
CA ILE A 443 -17.66 10.42 -11.26
C ILE A 443 -17.66 9.28 -12.29
N PRO A 444 -17.18 9.52 -13.53
CA PRO A 444 -17.04 8.46 -14.53
C PRO A 444 -16.19 7.30 -14.03
N VAL A 445 -16.72 6.07 -14.11
CA VAL A 445 -15.98 4.84 -13.81
C VAL A 445 -15.90 3.98 -15.06
N PHE A 446 -14.69 3.55 -15.39
CA PHE A 446 -14.39 2.66 -16.52
C PHE A 446 -13.68 1.40 -16.02
N ARG A 447 -13.78 0.32 -16.78
CA ARG A 447 -13.05 -0.93 -16.53
C ARG A 447 -12.46 -1.48 -17.83
N GLY A 448 -11.46 -2.35 -17.71
CA GLY A 448 -10.90 -3.10 -18.83
C GLY A 448 -9.49 -2.64 -19.18
N LEU A 449 -8.82 -1.91 -18.29
CA LEU A 449 -7.45 -1.50 -18.53
C LEU A 449 -6.53 -2.74 -18.38
N PRO A 450 -5.70 -3.08 -19.38
CA PRO A 450 -4.85 -4.28 -19.38
C PRO A 450 -3.58 -4.10 -18.52
N VAL A 451 -3.73 -3.51 -17.33
CA VAL A 451 -2.66 -3.14 -16.41
C VAL A 451 -2.98 -3.72 -15.04
N GLY A 452 -1.99 -4.35 -14.39
CA GLY A 452 -2.12 -4.91 -13.04
C GLY A 452 -1.42 -6.26 -12.91
N HIS A 453 -1.88 -7.10 -11.99
CA HIS A 453 -1.29 -8.42 -11.69
C HIS A 453 -1.82 -9.58 -12.56
N GLY A 454 -2.55 -9.30 -13.65
CA GLY A 454 -2.97 -10.34 -14.58
C GLY A 454 -1.92 -10.65 -15.65
N GLU A 455 -2.36 -11.25 -16.74
CA GLU A 455 -1.49 -11.69 -17.84
C GLU A 455 -0.95 -10.54 -18.68
N LEU A 456 -1.71 -9.45 -18.81
CA LEU A 456 -1.40 -8.38 -19.77
C LEU A 456 -0.37 -7.40 -19.21
N GLN A 457 -0.38 -7.03 -17.92
CA GLN A 457 0.65 -6.18 -17.27
C GLN A 457 1.23 -5.01 -18.10
N TRP A 458 0.41 -4.32 -18.92
CA TRP A 458 0.93 -3.26 -19.79
C TRP A 458 1.57 -2.14 -18.95
N PRO A 459 2.64 -1.50 -19.47
CA PRO A 459 3.23 -0.35 -18.81
C PRO A 459 2.24 0.83 -18.78
N LEU A 460 2.21 1.57 -17.67
CA LEU A 460 1.35 2.74 -17.48
C LEU A 460 2.15 3.90 -16.88
N PRO A 461 2.46 4.95 -17.67
CA PRO A 461 3.04 6.18 -17.15
C PRO A 461 2.16 6.79 -16.05
N LEU A 462 2.73 7.18 -14.92
CA LEU A 462 2.05 7.82 -13.81
C LEU A 462 2.56 9.25 -13.61
N GLY A 463 1.66 10.14 -13.19
CA GLY A 463 1.95 11.57 -13.04
C GLY A 463 2.09 12.31 -14.38
N THR A 464 1.70 11.68 -15.49
CA THR A 464 1.67 12.26 -16.84
C THR A 464 0.24 12.60 -17.26
N GLU A 465 0.10 13.32 -18.37
CA GLU A 465 -1.20 13.67 -18.95
C GLU A 465 -1.91 12.43 -19.51
N ALA A 466 -3.22 12.36 -19.29
CA ALA A 466 -4.09 11.31 -19.76
C ALA A 466 -5.43 11.89 -20.25
N VAL A 467 -5.96 11.27 -21.30
CA VAL A 467 -7.22 11.64 -21.94
C VAL A 467 -8.06 10.39 -22.13
N ILE A 468 -9.31 10.40 -21.68
CA ILE A 468 -10.30 9.39 -22.04
C ILE A 468 -11.24 10.01 -23.07
N GLU A 469 -11.35 9.36 -24.23
CA GLU A 469 -12.27 9.72 -25.30
C GLU A 469 -13.28 8.61 -25.48
N ALA A 470 -14.54 8.99 -25.53
CA ALA A 470 -15.61 8.06 -25.83
C ALA A 470 -16.51 8.63 -26.91
N ASN A 471 -16.64 7.87 -28.00
CA ASN A 471 -17.55 8.15 -29.09
C ASN A 471 -18.67 7.12 -29.05
N TYR A 472 -19.68 7.38 -28.21
CA TYR A 472 -20.85 6.55 -28.14
C TYR A 472 -21.85 6.99 -29.21
N ALA A 473 -22.09 6.17 -30.24
CA ALA A 473 -23.27 6.34 -31.06
C ALA A 473 -24.53 6.12 -30.20
N ARG A 474 -25.61 6.88 -30.44
CA ARG A 474 -26.87 6.67 -29.69
C ARG A 474 -27.36 5.25 -29.95
N GLY A 475 -27.57 4.48 -28.88
CA GLY A 475 -28.09 3.11 -28.94
C GLY A 475 -27.03 2.02 -29.03
N ASP A 476 -25.73 2.36 -29.03
CA ASP A 476 -24.67 1.34 -29.09
C ASP A 476 -24.46 0.66 -27.73
N LEU A 477 -24.84 -0.63 -27.68
CA LEU A 477 -24.62 -1.50 -26.52
C LEU A 477 -23.14 -1.90 -26.37
N ALA A 478 -22.31 -1.72 -27.41
CA ALA A 478 -20.86 -1.93 -27.42
C ALA A 478 -20.08 -0.62 -27.16
N ALA A 479 -20.65 0.26 -26.34
CA ALA A 479 -20.04 1.52 -25.92
C ALA A 479 -18.62 1.31 -25.31
N HIS A 480 -17.58 1.58 -26.08
CA HIS A 480 -16.18 1.54 -25.64
C HIS A 480 -15.55 2.94 -25.63
N ALA A 481 -14.63 3.15 -24.70
CA ALA A 481 -13.80 4.35 -24.62
C ALA A 481 -12.32 4.00 -24.82
N THR A 482 -11.55 4.98 -25.24
CA THR A 482 -10.09 4.89 -25.40
C THR A 482 -9.43 5.77 -24.35
N LEU A 483 -8.51 5.21 -23.56
CA LEU A 483 -7.59 5.98 -22.73
C LEU A 483 -6.28 6.19 -23.50
N ARG A 484 -5.86 7.43 -23.59
CA ARG A 484 -4.56 7.84 -24.14
C ARG A 484 -3.72 8.44 -23.02
N VAL A 485 -2.52 7.90 -22.81
CA VAL A 485 -1.61 8.33 -21.74
C VAL A 485 -0.30 8.75 -22.36
N ARG A 486 0.08 10.02 -22.16
CA ARG A 486 1.36 10.53 -22.62
C ARG A 486 2.48 9.81 -21.90
N THR A 487 3.47 9.33 -22.65
CA THR A 487 4.69 8.80 -22.03
C THR A 487 5.49 9.97 -21.48
N GLY A 488 6.03 9.80 -20.27
CA GLY A 488 6.83 10.84 -19.64
C GLY A 488 8.20 11.02 -20.28
N GLY A 489 8.54 10.27 -21.34
CA GLY A 489 9.83 10.28 -22.01
C GLY A 489 9.89 11.31 -23.13
N LYS A 490 10.91 12.19 -23.13
CA LYS A 490 11.30 12.95 -24.32
C LYS A 490 12.56 12.34 -24.92
N ARG A 491 12.65 12.24 -26.24
CA ARG A 491 13.96 12.06 -26.90
C ARG A 491 14.77 13.32 -26.61
N GLY A 492 15.92 13.18 -25.94
CA GLY A 492 16.85 14.29 -25.78
C GLY A 492 17.19 14.86 -27.16
N ARG A 493 17.19 16.19 -27.30
CA ARG A 493 17.55 16.89 -28.55
C ARG A 493 18.88 16.37 -29.09
N GLN A 494 18.85 15.39 -29.98
CA GLN A 494 19.85 15.26 -31.03
C GLN A 494 19.31 16.10 -32.17
N GLY A 495 20.14 17.01 -32.70
CA GLY A 495 19.75 17.97 -33.72
C GLY A 495 19.23 17.27 -34.98
N THR A 496 17.93 17.03 -35.04
CA THR A 496 17.24 16.91 -36.32
C THR A 496 17.03 18.35 -36.78
N LYS A 497 17.86 18.79 -37.75
CA LYS A 497 17.50 19.94 -38.58
C LYS A 497 16.10 19.68 -39.11
N SER A 498 15.14 20.49 -38.68
CA SER A 498 13.82 20.54 -39.30
C SER A 498 14.04 20.97 -40.75
N VAL A 499 13.89 20.04 -41.69
CA VAL A 499 13.58 20.41 -43.07
C VAL A 499 12.12 20.84 -43.04
N CYS A 500 11.90 22.13 -42.76
CA CYS A 500 10.68 22.79 -43.17
C CYS A 500 10.78 22.97 -44.68
N GLY A 501 10.36 21.96 -45.44
CA GLY A 501 10.06 22.11 -46.85
C GLY A 501 8.66 22.67 -46.99
N GLY A 502 8.55 23.96 -47.30
CA GLY A 502 7.31 24.55 -47.76
C GLY A 502 6.91 23.90 -49.08
N ALA A 503 5.69 23.40 -49.16
CA ALA A 503 5.05 23.07 -50.41
C ALA A 503 4.43 24.36 -50.97
N GLU A 504 5.16 25.05 -51.84
CA GLU A 504 4.55 25.81 -52.92
C GLU A 504 4.52 24.89 -54.13
N GLY A 505 3.31 24.63 -54.63
CA GLY A 505 3.11 23.94 -55.89
C GLY A 505 3.31 24.90 -57.04
N THR A 506 4.02 24.46 -58.06
CA THR A 506 3.73 24.77 -59.47
C THR A 506 4.31 23.66 -60.32
N ASP A 507 3.41 23.02 -61.08
CA ASP A 507 3.57 22.43 -62.40
C ASP A 507 4.98 22.22 -62.95
N LEU A 508 5.27 20.97 -63.35
CA LEU A 508 5.79 20.68 -64.69
C LEU A 508 5.60 19.19 -65.01
N ALA A 509 4.82 18.95 -66.05
CA ALA A 509 4.54 17.66 -66.64
C ALA A 509 5.67 17.21 -67.59
N SER A 510 5.73 15.89 -67.83
CA SER A 510 6.46 15.19 -68.90
C SER A 510 8.01 15.22 -68.76
N SER A 511 8.77 14.17 -69.07
CA SER A 511 8.58 13.02 -69.94
C SER A 511 9.53 11.89 -69.53
N ALA A 512 9.08 10.66 -69.74
CA ALA A 512 9.85 9.44 -69.58
C ALA A 512 11.00 9.31 -70.60
N SER A 513 12.09 8.70 -70.14
CA SER A 513 12.74 7.51 -70.72
C SER A 513 14.28 7.62 -70.84
N PRO A 514 15.01 6.53 -70.53
CA PRO A 514 16.47 6.52 -70.42
C PRO A 514 17.13 6.05 -71.72
N GLN A 515 18.32 6.58 -72.00
CA GLN A 515 19.29 5.85 -72.83
C GLN A 515 20.69 5.94 -72.22
N SER A 516 21.24 4.74 -72.07
CA SER A 516 22.62 4.36 -71.82
C SER A 516 23.56 4.78 -72.95
N HIS A 517 24.74 5.29 -72.59
CA HIS A 517 26.07 4.77 -72.95
C HIS A 517 27.14 5.85 -72.74
N GLY A 518 28.26 5.45 -72.09
CA GLY A 518 29.43 6.28 -71.84
C GLY A 518 30.03 5.96 -70.50
#